data_AF-A0A1W6JXT2-F1
#
_entry.id   AF-A0A1W6JXT2-F1
#
_cell.length_a   1.000
_cell.length_b   1.000
_cell.length_c   1.000
_cell.angle_alpha   90.00
_cell.angle_beta   90.00
_cell.angle_gamma   90.00
#
_symmetry.space_group_name_H-M   'P 1'
#
loop_
_entity.id
_entity.type
_entity.pdbx_description
1 polymer ?
#
loop_
_entity_poly.entity_id
_entity_poly.type
_entity_poly.pdbx_seq_one_letter_code
_entity_poly.pdbx_strand_id
1 'polypeptide(L)'
;MVKPSKYKNVKVSEAIFQIGNEISPSETLDALKDKISRNDLVKMRLENSKFYYEQGLSLINSPSLASEMFYQSIVEGMKSLKDYFGIQKELRDAIPVISDILGEWIDESWNLALKLHYDGYILEMIEKEDLDVYVSKIKSFIENCEIAITY
;
A
#
# COMPACT_ATOMS: atom_id res chain seq x y z
N MET A 1 -17.77 2.52 39.76
CA MET A 1 -17.67 1.96 38.40
C MET A 1 -17.09 3.02 37.48
N VAL A 2 -15.82 2.89 37.08
CA VAL A 2 -15.17 3.80 36.12
C VAL A 2 -15.35 3.19 34.72
N LYS A 3 -16.06 3.90 33.83
CA LYS A 3 -16.16 3.49 32.42
C LYS A 3 -14.78 3.62 31.76
N PRO A 4 -14.32 2.65 30.95
CA PRO A 4 -13.10 2.83 30.19
C PRO A 4 -13.31 3.90 29.11
N SER A 5 -12.43 4.90 29.12
CA SER A 5 -12.40 6.00 28.15
C SER A 5 -12.03 5.47 26.76
N LYS A 6 -12.99 5.50 25.82
CA LYS A 6 -12.81 5.14 24.39
C LYS A 6 -11.93 6.12 23.60
N TYR A 7 -11.41 7.19 24.22
CA TYR A 7 -10.79 8.32 23.51
C TYR A 7 -9.26 8.39 23.63
N LYS A 8 -8.61 7.43 24.29
CA LYS A 8 -7.16 7.50 24.55
C LYS A 8 -6.28 6.82 23.50
N ASN A 9 -6.81 5.87 22.71
CA ASN A 9 -6.01 5.11 21.74
C ASN A 9 -5.86 5.79 20.37
N VAL A 10 -6.88 6.49 19.88
CA VAL A 10 -6.89 7.11 18.54
C VAL A 10 -5.77 8.14 18.37
N LYS A 11 -5.52 8.95 19.41
CA LYS A 11 -4.47 9.97 19.37
C LYS A 11 -3.05 9.40 19.44
N VAL A 12 -2.88 8.22 20.04
CA VAL A 12 -1.57 7.56 20.15
C VAL A 12 -1.22 6.88 18.84
N SER A 13 -2.20 6.24 18.18
CA SER A 13 -2.01 5.67 16.84
C SER A 13 -1.76 6.75 15.78
N GLU A 14 -2.47 7.88 15.82
CA GLU A 14 -2.21 9.03 14.93
C GLU A 14 -0.82 9.64 15.17
N ALA A 15 -0.39 9.75 16.44
CA ALA A 15 0.95 10.25 16.76
C ALA A 15 2.06 9.27 16.34
N ILE A 16 1.86 7.95 16.53
CA ILE A 16 2.79 6.91 16.05
C ILE A 16 2.83 6.89 14.52
N PHE A 17 1.69 7.10 13.85
CA PHE A 17 1.61 7.22 12.40
C PHE A 17 2.36 8.46 11.90
N GLN A 18 2.20 9.62 12.55
CA GLN A 18 2.94 10.83 12.23
C GLN A 18 4.46 10.66 12.40
N ILE A 19 4.90 9.95 13.45
CA ILE A 19 6.32 9.68 13.72
C ILE A 19 6.88 8.60 12.78
N GLY A 20 6.10 7.57 12.48
CA GLY A 20 6.49 6.46 11.60
C GLY A 20 6.41 6.78 10.11
N ASN A 21 5.59 7.76 9.73
CA ASN A 21 5.43 8.24 8.35
C ASN A 21 6.72 8.76 7.73
N GLU A 22 7.67 9.22 8.55
CA GLU A 22 8.94 9.75 8.06
C GLU A 22 10.00 8.67 7.80
N ILE A 23 9.82 7.43 8.28
CA ILE A 23 10.89 6.41 8.27
C ILE A 23 10.43 5.06 7.72
N SER A 24 9.30 4.50 8.19
CA SER A 24 8.81 3.19 7.74
C SER A 24 7.31 2.99 8.00
N PRO A 25 6.44 3.62 7.17
CA PRO A 25 4.98 3.55 7.33
C PRO A 25 4.41 2.12 7.30
N SER A 26 4.91 1.27 6.40
CA SER A 26 4.44 -0.12 6.26
C SER A 26 4.69 -0.95 7.53
N GLU A 27 5.91 -0.93 8.05
CA GLU A 27 6.30 -1.71 9.24
C GLU A 27 5.56 -1.23 10.49
N THR A 28 5.33 0.09 10.57
CA THR A 28 4.52 0.68 11.64
C THR A 28 3.12 0.09 11.67
N LEU A 29 2.48 -0.07 10.51
CA LEU A 29 1.14 -0.68 10.43
C LEU A 29 1.16 -2.19 10.67
N ASP A 30 2.21 -2.90 10.24
CA ASP A 30 2.38 -4.32 10.55
C ASP A 30 2.43 -4.55 12.07
N ALA A 31 3.14 -3.69 12.82
CA ALA A 31 3.22 -3.74 14.28
C ALA A 31 1.92 -3.35 15.01
N LEU A 32 1.00 -2.66 14.32
CA LEU A 32 -0.28 -2.19 14.87
C LEU A 32 -1.46 -3.10 14.52
N LYS A 33 -1.30 -4.09 13.63
CA LYS A 33 -2.38 -4.94 13.08
C LYS A 33 -3.38 -5.48 14.11
N ASP A 34 -2.90 -5.95 15.26
CA ASP A 34 -3.75 -6.51 16.32
C ASP A 34 -4.18 -5.50 17.40
N LYS A 35 -3.77 -4.23 17.24
CA LYS A 35 -3.98 -3.14 18.21
C LYS A 35 -4.98 -2.10 17.75
N ILE A 36 -5.33 -2.08 16.47
CA ILE A 36 -6.30 -1.16 15.87
C ILE A 36 -7.45 -1.93 15.22
N SER A 37 -8.55 -1.24 14.92
CA SER A 37 -9.66 -1.89 14.24
C SER A 37 -9.26 -2.24 12.79
N ARG A 38 -9.83 -3.30 12.24
CA ARG A 38 -9.61 -3.70 10.84
C ARG A 38 -9.93 -2.56 9.87
N ASN A 39 -11.01 -1.81 10.13
CA ASN A 39 -11.40 -0.69 9.28
C ASN A 39 -10.37 0.45 9.33
N ASP A 40 -9.79 0.73 10.50
CA ASP A 40 -8.73 1.74 10.61
C ASP A 40 -7.45 1.25 9.92
N LEU A 41 -7.07 -0.02 10.11
CA LEU A 41 -5.92 -0.62 9.43
C LEU A 41 -6.05 -0.52 7.90
N VAL A 42 -7.19 -0.91 7.35
CA VAL A 42 -7.48 -0.85 5.91
C VAL A 42 -7.31 0.59 5.38
N LYS A 43 -7.88 1.58 6.08
CA LYS A 43 -7.75 3.00 5.70
C LYS A 43 -6.31 3.48 5.75
N MET A 44 -5.59 3.19 6.83
CA MET A 44 -4.19 3.59 6.97
C MET A 44 -3.29 2.94 5.91
N ARG A 45 -3.55 1.69 5.51
CA ARG A 45 -2.86 1.04 4.38
C ARG A 45 -3.09 1.75 3.07
N LEU A 46 -4.32 2.20 2.83
CA LEU A 46 -4.66 2.94 1.62
C LEU A 46 -4.03 4.34 1.61
N GLU A 47 -3.94 4.98 2.77
CA GLU A 47 -3.18 6.23 2.96
C GLU A 47 -1.68 6.01 2.70
N ASN A 48 -1.09 4.93 3.21
CA ASN A 48 0.30 4.56 2.89
C ASN A 48 0.51 4.34 1.39
N SER A 49 -0.43 3.66 0.73
CA SER A 49 -0.36 3.43 -0.71
C SER A 49 -0.28 4.74 -1.49
N LYS A 50 -1.13 5.72 -1.14
CA LYS A 50 -1.08 7.09 -1.73
C LYS A 50 0.20 7.83 -1.37
N PHE A 51 0.64 7.75 -0.11
CA PHE A 51 1.88 8.37 0.34
C PHE A 51 3.07 7.90 -0.50
N TYR A 52 3.24 6.58 -0.66
CA TYR A 52 4.33 6.02 -1.46
C TYR A 52 4.21 6.40 -2.95
N TYR A 53 3.00 6.50 -3.49
CA TYR A 53 2.79 7.00 -4.85
C TYR A 53 3.29 8.45 -5.02
N GLU A 54 2.92 9.35 -4.11
CA GLU A 54 3.38 10.74 -4.14
C GLU A 54 4.91 10.84 -3.95
N GLN A 55 5.49 10.02 -3.09
CA GLN A 55 6.94 9.92 -2.94
C GLN A 55 7.62 9.45 -4.24
N GLY A 56 7.05 8.45 -4.92
CA GLY A 56 7.53 8.01 -6.23
C GLY A 56 7.50 9.11 -7.28
N LEU A 57 6.44 9.92 -7.31
CA LEU A 57 6.36 11.10 -8.19
C LEU A 57 7.46 12.14 -7.86
N SER A 58 7.71 12.40 -6.58
CA SER A 58 8.76 13.34 -6.16
C SER A 58 10.17 12.88 -6.56
N LEU A 59 10.36 11.57 -6.65
CA LEU A 59 11.63 10.92 -6.97
C LEU A 59 11.73 10.47 -8.43
N ILE A 60 10.80 10.87 -9.31
CA ILE A 60 10.70 10.36 -10.69
C ILE A 60 11.99 10.55 -11.52
N ASN A 61 12.80 11.56 -11.18
CA ASN A 61 14.11 11.80 -11.82
C ASN A 61 15.23 10.87 -11.29
N SER A 62 14.92 9.97 -10.36
CA SER A 62 15.77 8.89 -9.85
C SER A 62 15.03 7.56 -10.03
N PRO A 63 15.03 6.99 -11.26
CA PRO A 63 14.10 5.91 -11.64
C PRO A 63 14.12 4.69 -10.72
N SER A 64 15.30 4.27 -10.23
CA SER A 64 15.41 3.17 -9.27
C SER A 64 14.67 3.46 -7.96
N LEU A 65 14.86 4.65 -7.37
CA LEU A 65 14.20 5.05 -6.13
C LEU A 65 12.69 5.25 -6.33
N ALA A 66 12.29 5.85 -7.45
CA ALA A 66 10.87 6.00 -7.80
C ALA A 66 10.20 4.63 -7.97
N SER A 67 10.88 3.68 -8.61
CA SER A 67 10.38 2.32 -8.80
C SER A 67 10.09 1.63 -7.47
N GLU A 68 11.00 1.74 -6.50
CA GLU A 68 10.77 1.17 -5.17
C GLU A 68 9.58 1.82 -4.46
N MET A 69 9.43 3.14 -4.54
CA MET A 69 8.26 3.81 -3.95
C MET A 69 6.95 3.37 -4.63
N PHE A 70 6.93 3.24 -5.95
CA PHE A 70 5.76 2.74 -6.67
C PHE A 70 5.44 1.27 -6.36
N TYR A 71 6.46 0.43 -6.18
CA TYR A 71 6.29 -0.94 -5.69
C TYR A 71 5.61 -0.94 -4.31
N GLN A 72 6.13 -0.16 -3.35
CA GLN A 72 5.55 -0.06 -2.01
C GLN A 72 4.12 0.47 -2.04
N SER A 73 3.81 1.40 -2.95
CA SER A 73 2.45 1.89 -3.18
C SER A 73 1.49 0.75 -3.55
N ILE A 74 1.86 -0.10 -4.52
CA ILE A 74 1.02 -1.24 -4.91
C ILE A 74 0.90 -2.24 -3.77
N VAL A 75 2.01 -2.56 -3.09
CA VAL A 75 2.03 -3.50 -1.96
C VAL A 75 1.08 -3.09 -0.85
N GLU A 76 1.08 -1.81 -0.45
CA GLU A 76 0.20 -1.32 0.60
C GLU A 76 -1.28 -1.34 0.17
N GLY A 77 -1.57 -1.07 -1.10
CA GLY A 77 -2.91 -1.24 -1.66
C GLY A 77 -3.38 -2.69 -1.62
N MET A 78 -2.50 -3.65 -1.98
CA MET A 78 -2.80 -5.08 -1.90
C MET A 78 -2.99 -5.55 -0.46
N LYS A 79 -2.19 -5.06 0.49
CA LYS A 79 -2.40 -5.32 1.92
C LYS A 79 -3.72 -4.75 2.41
N SER A 80 -4.09 -3.55 1.96
CA SER A 80 -5.39 -2.94 2.27
C SER A 80 -6.55 -3.82 1.80
N LEU A 81 -6.51 -4.29 0.54
CA LEU A 81 -7.52 -5.21 0.00
C LEU A 81 -7.56 -6.54 0.74
N LYS A 82 -6.39 -7.13 1.00
CA LYS A 82 -6.26 -8.37 1.78
C LYS A 82 -6.90 -8.24 3.16
N ASP A 83 -6.59 -7.16 3.88
CA ASP A 83 -7.16 -6.87 5.18
C ASP A 83 -8.67 -6.57 5.05
N TYR A 84 -9.10 -5.87 4.00
CA TYR A 84 -10.53 -5.59 3.74
C TYR A 84 -11.35 -6.84 3.43
N PHE A 85 -10.80 -7.86 2.76
CA PHE A 85 -11.47 -9.16 2.56
C PHE A 85 -11.22 -10.16 3.70
N GLY A 86 -10.26 -9.89 4.58
CA GLY A 86 -10.01 -10.71 5.78
C GLY A 86 -9.25 -11.99 5.45
N ILE A 87 -8.41 -11.94 4.41
CA ILE A 87 -7.65 -13.08 3.92
C ILE A 87 -6.47 -13.34 4.86
N GLN A 88 -6.48 -14.48 5.55
CA GLN A 88 -5.44 -14.89 6.50
C GLN A 88 -4.32 -15.70 5.83
N LYS A 89 -3.75 -15.17 4.76
CA LYS A 89 -2.59 -15.76 4.05
C LYS A 89 -1.42 -14.76 4.03
N GLU A 90 -0.23 -15.20 3.64
CA GLU A 90 0.82 -14.27 3.25
C GLU A 90 0.41 -13.46 2.02
N LEU A 91 0.98 -12.27 1.83
CA LEU A 91 0.54 -11.35 0.77
C LEU A 91 0.59 -12.02 -0.62
N ARG A 92 1.71 -12.68 -0.94
CA ARG A 92 1.91 -13.38 -2.21
C ARG A 92 0.82 -14.44 -2.48
N ASP A 93 0.43 -15.18 -1.45
CA ASP A 93 -0.57 -16.25 -1.55
C ASP A 93 -2.01 -15.71 -1.50
N ALA A 94 -2.17 -14.44 -1.09
CA ALA A 94 -3.44 -13.73 -1.12
C ALA A 94 -3.76 -13.16 -2.51
N ILE A 95 -2.75 -12.83 -3.33
CA ILE A 95 -2.97 -12.20 -4.65
C ILE A 95 -3.96 -12.99 -5.53
N PRO A 96 -3.81 -14.32 -5.73
CA PRO A 96 -4.77 -15.05 -6.57
C PRO A 96 -6.20 -15.00 -6.01
N VAL A 97 -6.33 -15.03 -4.68
CA VAL A 97 -7.64 -14.96 -4.02
C VAL A 97 -8.28 -13.57 -4.21
N ILE A 98 -7.48 -12.51 -4.12
CA ILE A 98 -7.95 -11.14 -4.36
C ILE A 98 -8.34 -10.97 -5.84
N SER A 99 -7.57 -11.54 -6.76
CA SER A 99 -7.89 -11.51 -8.19
C SER A 99 -9.17 -12.29 -8.52
N ASP A 100 -9.41 -13.44 -7.90
CA ASP A 100 -10.68 -14.19 -8.04
C ASP A 100 -11.90 -13.34 -7.64
N ILE A 101 -11.74 -12.40 -6.69
CA ILE A 101 -12.81 -11.52 -6.21
C ILE A 101 -12.97 -10.28 -7.09
N LEU A 102 -11.86 -9.64 -7.47
CA LEU A 102 -11.85 -8.29 -8.06
C LEU A 102 -11.51 -8.26 -9.56
N GLY A 103 -10.99 -9.35 -10.11
CA GLY A 103 -10.62 -9.50 -11.52
C GLY A 103 -9.12 -9.35 -11.80
N GLU A 104 -8.78 -9.40 -13.10
CA GLU A 104 -7.40 -9.46 -13.61
C GLU A 104 -6.54 -8.24 -13.26
N TRP A 105 -7.14 -7.08 -13.02
CA TRP A 105 -6.37 -5.86 -12.69
C TRP A 105 -5.50 -6.03 -11.42
N ILE A 106 -5.87 -6.96 -10.54
CA ILE A 106 -5.07 -7.35 -9.38
C ILE A 106 -3.76 -8.02 -9.81
N ASP A 107 -3.84 -9.01 -10.70
CA ASP A 107 -2.67 -9.73 -11.20
C ASP A 107 -1.80 -8.80 -12.06
N GLU A 108 -2.41 -7.96 -12.89
CA GLU A 108 -1.70 -6.95 -13.68
C GLU A 108 -0.92 -5.98 -12.78
N SER A 109 -1.56 -5.48 -11.73
CA SER A 109 -0.94 -4.56 -10.77
C SER A 109 0.16 -5.26 -9.97
N TRP A 110 -0.06 -6.51 -9.55
CA TRP A 110 0.96 -7.28 -8.86
C TRP A 110 2.19 -7.55 -9.74
N ASN A 111 1.98 -7.92 -11.00
CA ASN A 111 3.07 -8.10 -11.96
C ASN A 111 3.84 -6.80 -12.20
N LEU A 112 3.14 -5.66 -12.29
CA LEU A 112 3.78 -4.35 -12.37
C LEU A 112 4.61 -4.06 -11.11
N ALA A 113 4.10 -4.38 -9.92
CA ALA A 113 4.84 -4.22 -8.66
C ALA A 113 6.14 -5.02 -8.68
N LEU A 114 6.10 -6.30 -9.07
CA LEU A 114 7.31 -7.12 -9.16
C LEU A 114 8.30 -6.57 -10.19
N LYS A 115 7.80 -6.09 -11.34
CA LYS A 115 8.64 -5.43 -12.36
C LYS A 115 9.34 -4.19 -11.79
N LEU A 116 8.61 -3.32 -11.10
CA LEU A 116 9.17 -2.13 -10.48
C LEU A 116 10.24 -2.48 -9.44
N HIS A 117 10.02 -3.51 -8.62
CA HIS A 117 10.98 -3.92 -7.60
C HIS A 117 12.23 -4.58 -8.19
N TYR A 118 12.07 -5.60 -9.03
CA TYR A 118 13.20 -6.35 -9.56
C TYR A 118 13.90 -5.62 -10.70
N ASP A 119 13.16 -5.21 -11.72
CA ASP A 119 13.76 -4.57 -12.90
C ASP A 119 14.10 -3.11 -12.61
N GLY A 120 13.26 -2.40 -11.85
CA GLY A 120 13.45 -0.98 -11.56
C GLY A 120 14.44 -0.70 -10.42
N TYR A 121 14.18 -1.24 -9.23
CA TYR A 121 14.99 -0.94 -8.05
C TYR A 121 16.28 -1.78 -7.97
N ILE A 122 16.18 -3.11 -8.14
CA ILE A 122 17.32 -4.02 -7.96
C ILE A 122 18.27 -4.02 -9.17
N LEU A 123 17.72 -4.11 -10.39
CA LEU A 123 18.52 -4.22 -11.62
C LEU A 123 18.74 -2.88 -12.33
N GLU A 124 18.04 -1.82 -11.93
CA GLU A 124 18.15 -0.46 -12.50
C GLU A 124 17.94 -0.40 -14.03
N MET A 125 17.02 -1.22 -14.54
CA MET A 125 16.72 -1.35 -15.98
C MET A 125 15.54 -0.50 -16.46
N ILE A 126 14.76 0.10 -15.54
CA ILE A 126 13.60 0.93 -15.87
C ILE A 126 14.06 2.39 -15.98
N GLU A 127 13.78 3.01 -17.12
CA GLU A 127 14.06 4.43 -17.35
C GLU A 127 12.87 5.31 -16.97
N LYS A 128 13.07 6.63 -16.95
CA LYS A 128 12.02 7.58 -16.56
C LYS A 128 10.81 7.49 -17.49
N GLU A 129 11.04 7.31 -18.78
CA GLU A 129 10.03 7.22 -19.83
C GLU A 129 9.10 6.02 -19.61
N ASP A 130 9.64 4.90 -19.10
CA ASP A 130 8.83 3.75 -18.69
C ASP A 130 7.96 4.09 -17.47
N LEU A 131 8.54 4.78 -16.48
CA LEU A 131 7.83 5.18 -15.26
C LEU A 131 6.66 6.12 -15.55
N ASP A 132 6.83 7.07 -16.49
CA ASP A 132 5.76 7.97 -16.90
C ASP A 132 4.52 7.21 -17.40
N VAL A 133 4.71 6.04 -18.03
CA VAL A 133 3.61 5.13 -18.40
C VAL A 133 3.03 4.43 -17.17
N TYR A 134 3.88 3.90 -16.29
CA TYR A 134 3.44 3.14 -15.12
C TYR A 134 2.71 3.98 -14.08
N VAL A 135 3.06 5.26 -13.93
CA VAL A 135 2.41 6.21 -13.02
C VAL A 135 0.89 6.19 -13.19
N SER A 136 0.41 6.23 -14.43
CA SER A 136 -1.03 6.21 -14.71
C SER A 136 -1.69 4.90 -14.25
N LYS A 137 -1.02 3.76 -14.44
CA LYS A 137 -1.53 2.44 -14.04
C LYS A 137 -1.58 2.30 -12.52
N ILE A 138 -0.56 2.77 -11.82
CA ILE A 138 -0.49 2.75 -10.35
C ILE A 138 -1.59 3.64 -9.78
N LYS A 139 -1.79 4.82 -10.35
CA LYS A 139 -2.88 5.71 -9.94
C LYS A 139 -4.24 5.04 -10.08
N SER A 140 -4.52 4.43 -11.24
CA SER A 140 -5.77 3.69 -11.45
C SER A 140 -5.93 2.50 -10.51
N PHE A 141 -4.84 1.80 -10.17
CA PHE A 141 -4.85 0.75 -9.15
C PHE A 141 -5.31 1.29 -7.78
N ILE A 142 -4.75 2.41 -7.33
CA ILE A 142 -5.12 3.04 -6.04
C ILE A 142 -6.60 3.45 -6.05
N GLU A 143 -7.06 4.10 -7.12
CA GLU A 143 -8.46 4.50 -7.28
C GLU A 143 -9.41 3.29 -7.25
N ASN A 144 -9.03 2.18 -7.89
CA ASN A 144 -9.80 0.94 -7.83
C ASN A 144 -9.81 0.31 -6.43
N CYS A 145 -8.70 0.37 -5.68
CA CYS A 145 -8.67 -0.04 -4.28
C CYS A 145 -9.64 0.79 -3.43
N GLU A 146 -9.67 2.11 -3.61
CA GLU A 146 -10.63 2.99 -2.93
C GLU A 146 -12.07 2.58 -3.24
N ILE A 147 -12.39 2.40 -4.52
CA ILE A 147 -13.73 1.97 -4.94
C ILE A 147 -14.11 0.64 -4.28
N ALA A 148 -13.23 -0.35 -4.31
CA ALA A 148 -13.48 -1.67 -3.74
C ALA A 148 -13.73 -1.65 -2.22
N ILE A 149 -13.05 -0.76 -1.47
CA ILE A 149 -13.10 -0.70 -0.01
C ILE A 149 -14.28 0.14 0.51
N THR A 150 -14.89 1.00 -0.34
CA THR A 150 -15.95 1.93 0.06
C THR A 150 -17.36 1.33 0.02
N TYR A 151 -17.51 0.11 -0.54
CA TYR A 151 -18.75 -0.68 -0.52
C TYR A 151 -18.78 -1.69 0.64
#